data_AF-A0A7C6LRV8-F1
#
_entry.id   AF-A0A7C6LRV8-F1
#
_cell.length_a   1.000
_cell.length_b   1.000
_cell.length_c   1.000
_cell.angle_alpha   90.00
_cell.angle_beta   90.00
_cell.angle_gamma   90.00
#
_symmetry.space_group_name_H-M   'P 1'
#
loop_
_entity.id
_entity.type
_entity.pdbx_description
1 polymer ?
#
loop_
_entity_poly.entity_id
_entity_poly.type
_entity_poly.pdbx_seq_one_letter_code
_entity_poly.pdbx_strand_id
1 'polypeptide(L)'
;MRRSKVAITLGLVLGVALSAVVFVYGYSKYVLSLPTYVDTEETIPIEENLEDLEDLDPEMREGMEKPVFSNPEIRNILLIGSDRRDQSSHGRSDSMILVSINEKTQKIHLTSFGRTTWVSIPDDADPAYKRYWSPNYTLNAAHTWGGPRLLLKTVQRNYRIDVQDYVKVDFNSFMKVIDQVGGVEIELTKAEASHLRGQGLSLQAGNELLNGEAALAYSRIRKIDNDWNRMGRQRTVIESLIKKMLNMSSTSILKLPEKIMPHLETNISQSEVQNYVLNVLKYRKYEIDQMFLPIETYQALTKTSRGQEVYKIDWVKNIEALIAFIES
;
A
#
# COMPACT_ATOMS: atom_id res chain seq x y z
N MET A 1 6.36 56.30 20.27
CA MET A 1 5.33 55.32 20.68
C MET A 1 5.02 54.22 19.66
N ARG A 2 5.04 54.44 18.33
CA ARG A 2 4.72 53.40 17.31
C ARG A 2 5.77 52.27 17.17
N ARG A 3 7.06 52.57 17.32
CA ARG A 3 8.14 51.58 17.15
C ARG A 3 8.18 50.48 18.23
N SER A 4 7.77 50.78 19.48
CA SER A 4 7.77 49.75 20.55
C SER A 4 6.62 48.76 20.41
N LYS A 5 5.46 49.19 19.89
CA LYS A 5 4.34 48.27 19.61
C LYS A 5 4.70 47.26 18.54
N VAL A 6 5.36 47.70 17.45
CA VAL A 6 5.80 46.81 16.37
C VAL A 6 6.84 45.80 16.87
N ALA A 7 7.81 46.23 17.69
CA ALA A 7 8.82 45.33 18.26
C ALA A 7 8.22 44.27 19.21
N ILE A 8 7.23 44.66 20.03
CA ILE A 8 6.50 43.74 20.91
C ILE A 8 5.70 42.73 20.07
N THR A 9 4.99 43.19 19.03
CA THR A 9 4.22 42.29 18.15
C THR A 9 5.14 41.34 17.39
N LEU A 10 6.28 41.81 16.87
CA LEU A 10 7.26 40.95 16.20
C LEU A 10 7.85 39.91 17.16
N GLY A 11 8.22 40.31 18.37
CA GLY A 11 8.77 39.41 19.38
C GLY A 11 7.76 38.34 19.81
N LEU A 12 6.47 38.69 19.88
CA LEU A 12 5.40 37.75 20.24
C LEU A 12 5.11 36.77 19.10
N VAL A 13 5.12 37.22 17.84
CA VAL A 13 5.00 36.34 16.65
C VAL A 13 6.21 35.41 16.54
N LEU A 14 7.43 35.93 16.70
CA LEU A 14 8.66 35.12 16.72
C LEU A 14 8.66 34.13 17.88
N GLY A 15 8.23 34.54 19.07
CA GLY A 15 8.12 33.68 20.24
C GLY A 15 7.14 32.53 20.00
N VAL A 16 5.94 32.82 19.49
CA VAL A 16 4.94 31.79 19.15
C VAL A 16 5.44 30.87 18.03
N ALA A 17 6.09 31.41 17.00
CA ALA A 17 6.68 30.61 15.93
C ALA A 17 7.79 29.70 16.46
N LEU A 18 8.68 30.21 17.32
CA LEU A 18 9.78 29.44 17.91
C LEU A 18 9.23 28.36 18.86
N SER A 19 8.22 28.69 19.68
CA SER A 19 7.54 27.73 20.55
C SER A 19 6.81 26.65 19.75
N ALA A 20 6.19 27.01 18.62
CA ALA A 20 5.59 26.03 17.71
C ALA A 20 6.65 25.12 17.09
N VAL A 21 7.78 25.66 16.65
CA VAL A 21 8.91 24.87 16.11
C VAL A 21 9.50 23.94 17.18
N VAL A 22 9.72 24.43 18.40
CA VAL A 22 10.24 23.63 19.53
C VAL A 22 9.24 22.56 19.95
N PHE A 23 7.95 22.90 19.99
CA PHE A 23 6.88 21.95 20.30
C PHE A 23 6.77 20.88 19.22
N VAL A 24 6.78 21.27 17.95
CA VAL A 24 6.81 20.33 16.81
C VAL A 24 8.05 19.43 16.90
N TYR A 25 9.23 20.01 17.12
CA TYR A 25 10.48 19.25 17.25
C TYR A 25 10.49 18.28 18.45
N GLY A 26 10.03 18.73 19.62
CA GLY A 26 9.97 17.93 20.85
C GLY A 26 8.90 16.84 20.78
N TYR A 27 7.72 17.15 20.24
CA TYR A 27 6.67 16.18 19.96
C TYR A 27 7.14 15.15 18.94
N SER A 28 7.83 15.59 17.87
CA SER A 28 8.48 14.70 16.91
C SER A 28 9.39 13.73 17.65
N LYS A 29 10.41 14.20 18.39
CA LYS A 29 11.35 13.36 19.18
C LYS A 29 10.66 12.34 20.09
N TYR A 30 9.55 12.71 20.72
CA TYR A 30 8.76 11.81 21.56
C TYR A 30 8.10 10.70 20.74
N VAL A 31 7.43 11.06 19.64
CA VAL A 31 6.87 10.11 18.67
C VAL A 31 7.96 9.21 18.05
N LEU A 32 9.18 9.74 17.84
CA LEU A 32 10.33 8.99 17.31
C LEU A 32 10.83 7.89 18.26
N SER A 33 10.40 7.88 19.53
CA SER A 33 10.84 6.89 20.52
C SER A 33 9.96 5.63 20.59
N LEU A 34 8.92 5.54 19.75
CA LEU A 34 8.02 4.38 19.71
C LEU A 34 8.61 3.25 18.83
N PRO A 35 8.82 2.05 19.40
CA PRO A 35 9.67 1.02 18.81
C PRO A 35 8.92 0.14 17.81
N THR A 36 8.88 0.54 16.54
CA THR A 36 8.72 -0.34 15.36
C THR A 36 9.17 0.38 14.09
N TYR A 37 10.30 1.08 14.14
CA TYR A 37 11.02 1.46 12.93
C TYR A 37 12.02 0.33 12.63
N VAL A 38 11.81 -0.38 11.53
CA VAL A 38 12.88 -1.18 10.93
C VAL A 38 13.64 -0.20 10.06
N ASP A 39 14.78 0.26 10.57
CA ASP A 39 15.74 1.05 9.81
C ASP A 39 16.31 0.15 8.71
N THR A 40 15.60 0.03 7.59
CA THR A 40 16.18 -0.51 6.38
C THR A 40 16.89 0.65 5.71
N GLU A 41 18.19 0.76 5.95
CA GLU A 41 19.05 1.49 5.00
C GLU A 41 18.76 0.94 3.59
N GLU A 42 18.57 1.86 2.65
CA GLU A 42 18.42 1.69 1.20
C GLU A 42 17.01 1.41 0.65
N THR A 43 16.56 2.34 -0.19
CA THR A 43 15.60 2.08 -1.27
C THR A 43 15.99 0.81 -1.99
N ILE A 44 15.04 -0.09 -2.21
CA ILE A 44 15.33 -1.37 -2.86
C ILE A 44 15.80 -1.09 -4.30
N PRO A 45 17.03 -1.48 -4.67
CA PRO A 45 17.59 -1.13 -5.97
C PRO A 45 16.75 -1.73 -7.10
N ILE A 46 16.58 -0.95 -8.15
CA ILE A 46 16.02 -1.40 -9.42
C ILE A 46 17.04 -2.31 -10.09
N GLU A 47 16.62 -3.49 -10.51
CA GLU A 47 17.51 -4.42 -11.21
C GLU A 47 17.77 -3.96 -12.64
N GLU A 48 19.03 -4.02 -13.04
CA GLU A 48 19.51 -3.74 -14.40
C GLU A 48 19.87 -5.05 -15.12
N ASN A 49 20.09 -4.98 -16.43
CA ASN A 49 20.54 -6.10 -17.28
C ASN A 49 19.60 -7.33 -17.23
N LEU A 50 18.29 -7.09 -17.30
CA LEU A 50 17.27 -8.16 -17.24
C LEU A 50 17.19 -8.97 -18.55
N GLU A 51 17.81 -8.49 -19.63
CA GLU A 51 17.98 -9.17 -20.91
C GLU A 51 18.76 -10.50 -20.81
N ASP A 52 19.61 -10.66 -19.79
CA ASP A 52 20.45 -11.84 -19.58
C ASP A 52 19.70 -13.02 -18.91
N LEU A 53 18.42 -12.85 -18.58
CA LEU A 53 17.64 -13.89 -17.94
C LEU A 53 17.24 -15.00 -18.94
N GLU A 54 17.87 -16.16 -18.79
CA GLU A 54 17.68 -17.34 -19.67
C GLU A 54 16.26 -17.93 -19.54
N ASP A 55 15.66 -17.94 -18.34
CA ASP A 55 14.41 -18.64 -18.03
C ASP A 55 13.13 -17.77 -18.14
N LEU A 56 13.13 -16.72 -18.98
CA LEU A 56 11.93 -15.89 -19.18
C LEU A 56 11.03 -16.38 -20.32
N ASP A 57 9.72 -16.38 -20.04
CA ASP A 57 8.68 -16.47 -21.06
C ASP A 57 8.81 -15.29 -22.05
N PRO A 58 8.58 -15.49 -23.36
CA PRO A 58 8.65 -14.41 -24.35
C PRO A 58 7.84 -13.16 -23.99
N GLU A 59 6.62 -13.30 -23.47
CA GLU A 59 5.78 -12.14 -23.11
C GLU A 59 6.41 -11.34 -21.95
N MET A 60 6.98 -12.04 -20.95
CA MET A 60 7.71 -11.38 -19.85
C MET A 60 8.95 -10.66 -20.36
N ARG A 61 9.70 -11.28 -21.26
CA ARG A 61 10.91 -10.70 -21.84
C ARG A 61 10.60 -9.40 -22.57
N GLU A 62 9.57 -9.39 -23.42
CA GLU A 62 9.13 -8.18 -24.13
C GLU A 62 8.71 -7.06 -23.17
N GLY A 63 7.97 -7.40 -22.10
CA GLY A 63 7.65 -6.43 -21.04
C GLY A 63 8.89 -5.87 -20.35
N MET A 64 9.89 -6.70 -20.08
CA MET A 64 11.14 -6.29 -19.43
C MET A 64 12.08 -5.49 -20.34
N GLU A 65 11.84 -5.41 -21.64
CA GLU A 65 12.57 -4.47 -22.51
C GLU A 65 12.10 -3.02 -22.32
N LYS A 66 10.91 -2.79 -21.73
CA LYS A 66 10.42 -1.44 -21.44
C LYS A 66 11.31 -0.74 -20.41
N PRO A 67 11.65 0.55 -20.57
CA PRO A 67 12.42 1.27 -19.57
C PRO A 67 11.65 1.30 -18.23
N VAL A 68 12.39 1.30 -17.12
CA VAL A 68 11.76 1.50 -15.81
C VAL A 68 11.26 2.93 -15.72
N PHE A 69 9.96 3.08 -15.47
CA PHE A 69 9.34 4.37 -15.26
C PHE A 69 9.67 4.88 -13.85
N SER A 70 10.31 6.04 -13.78
CA SER A 70 10.55 6.80 -12.55
C SER A 70 10.28 8.27 -12.84
N ASN A 71 9.47 8.91 -11.99
CA ASN A 71 9.16 10.32 -12.06
C ASN A 71 9.22 10.92 -10.65
N PRO A 72 10.08 11.92 -10.38
CA PRO A 72 10.24 12.49 -9.05
C PRO A 72 8.99 13.20 -8.52
N GLU A 73 8.03 13.54 -9.38
CA GLU A 73 6.73 14.11 -8.99
C GLU A 73 5.69 13.04 -8.60
N ILE A 74 6.01 11.75 -8.78
CA ILE A 74 5.13 10.63 -8.47
C ILE A 74 5.79 9.77 -7.40
N ARG A 75 5.15 9.68 -6.23
CA ARG A 75 5.61 8.80 -5.14
C ARG A 75 4.80 7.51 -5.13
N ASN A 76 5.47 6.38 -5.31
CA ASN A 76 4.90 5.05 -5.38
C ASN A 76 5.14 4.27 -4.08
N ILE A 77 4.06 3.90 -3.40
CA ILE A 77 4.08 3.16 -2.14
C ILE A 77 3.28 1.88 -2.29
N LEU A 78 3.91 0.72 -2.09
CA LEU A 78 3.23 -0.58 -2.15
C LEU A 78 2.60 -0.95 -0.81
N LEU A 79 1.27 -0.99 -0.74
CA LEU A 79 0.54 -1.53 0.40
C LEU A 79 0.45 -3.05 0.30
N ILE A 80 0.88 -3.74 1.35
CA ILE A 80 0.98 -5.20 1.40
C ILE A 80 0.10 -5.75 2.53
N GLY A 81 -0.95 -6.48 2.15
CA GLY A 81 -1.78 -7.25 3.08
C GLY A 81 -1.33 -8.71 3.15
N SER A 82 -0.74 -9.11 4.27
CA SER A 82 -0.22 -10.48 4.48
C SER A 82 -1.19 -11.35 5.29
N ASP A 83 -1.27 -12.64 4.94
CA ASP A 83 -2.04 -13.64 5.72
C ASP A 83 -1.22 -14.28 6.86
N ARG A 84 -0.15 -13.60 7.29
CA ARG A 84 0.77 -14.06 8.33
C ARG A 84 0.01 -14.38 9.63
N ARG A 85 0.30 -15.55 10.20
CA ARG A 85 -0.20 -16.00 11.52
C ARG A 85 0.91 -16.30 12.52
N ASP A 86 2.11 -16.56 12.01
CA ASP A 86 3.31 -16.89 12.76
C ASP A 86 4.36 -15.82 12.49
N GLN A 87 5.06 -15.36 13.53
CA GLN A 87 6.07 -14.31 13.41
C GLN A 87 7.33 -14.80 12.68
N SER A 88 7.59 -16.11 12.62
CA SER A 88 8.75 -16.66 11.92
C SER A 88 8.57 -16.79 10.39
N SER A 89 7.44 -16.34 9.85
CA SER A 89 7.10 -16.44 8.44
C SER A 89 6.63 -15.09 7.93
N HIS A 90 6.94 -14.78 6.66
CA HIS A 90 6.37 -13.59 6.02
C HIS A 90 4.87 -13.77 5.73
N GLY A 91 4.40 -15.00 5.52
CA GLY A 91 3.05 -15.26 4.99
C GLY A 91 2.92 -14.85 3.51
N ARG A 92 1.75 -15.09 2.93
CA ARG A 92 1.43 -14.74 1.53
C ARG A 92 0.85 -13.33 1.48
N SER A 93 1.27 -12.54 0.50
CA SER A 93 0.64 -11.25 0.19
C SER A 93 -0.64 -11.48 -0.63
N ASP A 94 -1.79 -11.50 0.05
CA ASP A 94 -3.09 -11.72 -0.59
C ASP A 94 -3.77 -10.41 -1.04
N SER A 95 -3.18 -9.26 -0.70
CA SER A 95 -3.51 -7.93 -1.18
C SER A 95 -2.23 -7.13 -1.47
N MET A 96 -2.15 -6.54 -2.65
CA MET A 96 -1.02 -5.72 -3.10
C MET A 96 -1.59 -4.52 -3.85
N ILE A 97 -1.49 -3.33 -3.28
CA ILE A 97 -2.07 -2.09 -3.84
C ILE A 97 -0.96 -1.05 -3.94
N LEU A 98 -0.64 -0.62 -5.15
CA LEU A 98 0.23 0.51 -5.38
C LEU A 98 -0.55 1.80 -5.15
N VAL A 99 -0.09 2.63 -4.22
CA VAL A 99 -0.54 4.01 -4.04
C VAL A 99 0.45 4.90 -4.78
N SER A 100 0.01 5.58 -5.84
CA SER A 100 0.83 6.54 -6.58
C SER A 100 0.31 7.94 -6.31
N ILE A 101 1.08 8.75 -5.58
CA ILE A 101 0.74 10.13 -5.27
C ILE A 101 1.38 11.02 -6.33
N ASN A 102 0.58 11.54 -7.25
CA ASN A 102 1.03 12.40 -8.33
C ASN A 102 0.87 13.88 -7.94
N GLU A 103 1.99 14.52 -7.63
CA GLU A 103 2.01 15.90 -7.14
C GLU A 103 1.69 16.93 -8.23
N LYS A 104 1.87 16.55 -9.51
CA LYS A 104 1.61 17.39 -10.67
C LYS A 104 0.13 17.40 -11.04
N THR A 105 -0.50 16.23 -11.12
CA THR A 105 -1.93 16.11 -11.48
C THR A 105 -2.85 16.23 -10.28
N GLN A 106 -2.29 16.24 -9.06
CA GLN A 106 -3.03 16.31 -7.80
C GLN A 106 -3.98 15.13 -7.63
N LYS A 107 -3.49 13.93 -7.92
CA LYS A 107 -4.24 12.67 -7.83
C LYS A 107 -3.53 11.63 -6.99
N ILE A 108 -4.32 10.75 -6.40
CA ILE A 108 -3.85 9.53 -5.74
C ILE A 108 -4.42 8.34 -6.52
N HIS A 109 -3.54 7.58 -7.16
CA HIS A 109 -3.93 6.40 -7.94
C HIS A 109 -3.76 5.14 -7.10
N LEU A 110 -4.82 4.32 -7.02
CA LEU A 110 -4.80 3.02 -6.35
C LEU A 110 -4.83 1.88 -7.37
N THR A 111 -3.70 1.21 -7.58
CA THR A 111 -3.61 0.08 -8.52
C THR A 111 -3.45 -1.24 -7.77
N SER A 112 -4.42 -2.16 -7.88
CA SER A 112 -4.23 -3.50 -7.31
C SER A 112 -3.53 -4.45 -8.26
N PHE A 113 -2.52 -5.16 -7.76
CA PHE A 113 -1.87 -6.25 -8.47
C PHE A 113 -2.54 -7.60 -8.17
N GLY A 114 -2.88 -8.34 -9.22
CA GLY A 114 -3.39 -9.69 -9.15
C GLY A 114 -2.38 -10.62 -8.47
N ARG A 115 -2.77 -11.21 -7.34
CA ARG A 115 -1.84 -12.00 -6.52
C ARG A 115 -1.32 -13.27 -7.19
N THR A 116 -2.03 -13.77 -8.19
CA THR A 116 -1.69 -14.98 -8.95
C THR A 116 -1.24 -14.70 -10.39
N THR A 117 -0.86 -13.46 -10.69
CA THR A 117 -0.12 -13.13 -11.92
C THR A 117 1.18 -13.92 -11.95
N TRP A 118 1.46 -14.57 -13.08
CA TRP A 118 2.70 -15.28 -13.33
C TRP A 118 3.82 -14.28 -13.61
N VAL A 119 4.82 -14.24 -12.74
CA VAL A 119 5.89 -13.23 -12.75
C VAL A 119 7.25 -13.90 -12.65
N SER A 120 8.28 -13.19 -13.09
CA SER A 120 9.67 -13.53 -12.79
C SER A 120 10.06 -13.03 -11.40
N ILE A 121 10.65 -13.88 -10.58
CA ILE A 121 11.03 -13.56 -9.20
C ILE A 121 12.57 -13.56 -9.12
N PRO A 122 13.20 -12.49 -8.60
CA PRO A 122 14.65 -12.43 -8.41
C PRO A 122 15.18 -13.57 -7.55
N ASP A 123 16.43 -13.98 -7.80
CA ASP A 123 17.10 -15.04 -7.03
C ASP A 123 17.64 -14.53 -5.68
N ASP A 124 16.75 -13.89 -4.92
CA ASP A 124 17.06 -13.19 -3.67
C ASP A 124 16.06 -13.59 -2.56
N ALA A 125 15.63 -14.86 -2.60
CA ALA A 125 14.85 -15.49 -1.54
C ALA A 125 15.67 -15.64 -0.26
N ASP A 126 15.00 -15.51 0.89
CA ASP A 126 15.63 -15.73 2.18
C ASP A 126 16.18 -17.17 2.27
N PRO A 127 17.31 -17.40 2.98
CA PRO A 127 17.94 -18.72 3.04
C PRO A 127 17.00 -19.86 3.45
N ALA A 128 16.04 -19.58 4.34
CA ALA A 128 15.04 -20.54 4.80
C ALA A 128 14.07 -20.99 3.69
N TYR A 129 13.88 -20.18 2.64
CA TYR A 129 12.95 -20.42 1.55
C TYR A 129 13.62 -20.75 0.21
N LYS A 130 14.95 -20.66 0.11
CA LYS A 130 15.73 -20.90 -1.13
C LYS A 130 15.38 -22.22 -1.83
N ARG A 131 15.12 -23.29 -1.06
CA ARG A 131 14.76 -24.61 -1.62
C ARG A 131 13.37 -24.67 -2.29
N TYR A 132 12.50 -23.71 -2.00
CA TYR A 132 11.14 -23.63 -2.54
C TYR A 132 11.00 -22.55 -3.62
N TRP A 133 11.98 -21.66 -3.72
CA TRP A 133 12.00 -20.58 -4.69
C TRP A 133 12.05 -21.14 -6.10
N SER A 134 11.42 -20.40 -7.01
CA SER A 134 11.42 -20.65 -8.45
C SER A 134 11.61 -19.31 -9.17
N PRO A 135 12.39 -19.24 -10.26
CA PRO A 135 12.61 -18.01 -11.02
C PRO A 135 11.33 -17.46 -11.64
N ASN A 136 10.30 -18.30 -11.80
CA ASN A 136 8.96 -17.88 -12.23
C ASN A 136 7.90 -18.51 -11.34
N TYR A 137 6.98 -17.70 -10.82
CA TYR A 137 5.87 -18.16 -9.99
C TYR A 137 4.74 -17.11 -9.88
N THR A 138 3.73 -17.36 -9.05
CA THR A 138 2.72 -16.35 -8.70
C THR A 138 3.31 -15.21 -7.87
N LEU A 139 2.89 -13.97 -8.16
CA LEU A 139 3.38 -12.75 -7.50
C LEU A 139 3.39 -12.82 -5.96
N ASN A 140 2.36 -13.39 -5.34
CA ASN A 140 2.29 -13.50 -3.88
C ASN A 140 3.35 -14.43 -3.24
N ALA A 141 4.00 -15.28 -4.02
CA ALA A 141 5.07 -16.14 -3.52
C ALA A 141 6.36 -15.35 -3.27
N ALA A 142 6.61 -14.25 -4.01
CA ALA A 142 7.75 -13.37 -3.75
C ALA A 142 7.77 -12.89 -2.30
N HIS A 143 6.61 -12.49 -1.77
CA HIS A 143 6.47 -12.12 -0.36
C HIS A 143 6.71 -13.31 0.59
N THR A 144 6.22 -14.49 0.23
CA THR A 144 6.42 -15.70 1.05
C THR A 144 7.90 -16.05 1.18
N TRP A 145 8.67 -15.85 0.11
CA TRP A 145 10.05 -16.29 0.02
C TRP A 145 11.08 -15.25 0.48
N GLY A 146 10.78 -13.95 0.41
CA GLY A 146 11.72 -12.90 0.80
C GLY A 146 11.07 -11.63 1.34
N GLY A 147 9.83 -11.74 1.83
CA GLY A 147 9.12 -10.63 2.48
C GLY A 147 8.86 -9.43 1.55
N PRO A 148 8.67 -8.23 2.12
CA PRO A 148 8.52 -6.99 1.35
C PRO A 148 9.67 -6.75 0.38
N ARG A 149 10.91 -7.05 0.79
CA ARG A 149 12.11 -6.84 -0.04
C ARG A 149 12.00 -7.53 -1.39
N LEU A 150 11.79 -8.86 -1.38
CA LEU A 150 11.69 -9.62 -2.62
C LEU A 150 10.43 -9.26 -3.40
N LEU A 151 9.29 -9.01 -2.72
CA LEU A 151 8.07 -8.60 -3.40
C LEU A 151 8.25 -7.27 -4.16
N LEU A 152 8.87 -6.26 -3.56
CA LEU A 152 9.12 -4.98 -4.20
C LEU A 152 10.03 -5.17 -5.40
N LYS A 153 11.14 -5.90 -5.26
CA LYS A 153 12.00 -6.24 -6.42
C LYS A 153 11.21 -6.91 -7.54
N THR A 154 10.36 -7.88 -7.22
CA THR A 154 9.48 -8.54 -8.20
C THR A 154 8.52 -7.56 -8.87
N VAL A 155 7.89 -6.65 -8.14
CA VAL A 155 7.00 -5.64 -8.74
C VAL A 155 7.77 -4.72 -9.68
N GLN A 156 8.91 -4.15 -9.23
CA GLN A 156 9.73 -3.25 -10.04
C GLN A 156 10.25 -3.94 -11.32
N ARG A 157 10.74 -5.18 -11.19
CA ARG A 157 11.25 -5.99 -12.29
C ARG A 157 10.20 -6.22 -13.39
N ASN A 158 8.98 -6.61 -13.01
CA ASN A 158 7.98 -7.05 -13.98
C ASN A 158 7.10 -5.90 -14.48
N TYR A 159 6.70 -4.98 -13.60
CA TYR A 159 5.84 -3.85 -13.97
C TYR A 159 6.61 -2.61 -14.43
N ARG A 160 7.96 -2.67 -14.39
CA ARG A 160 8.87 -1.63 -14.92
C ARG A 160 8.54 -0.25 -14.36
N ILE A 161 8.41 -0.21 -13.03
CA ILE A 161 8.07 0.99 -12.27
C ILE A 161 8.96 1.07 -11.03
N ASP A 162 9.44 2.26 -10.73
CA ASP A 162 10.17 2.56 -9.50
C ASP A 162 9.21 2.66 -8.31
N VAL A 163 9.42 1.85 -7.28
CA VAL A 163 8.59 1.78 -6.06
C VAL A 163 9.46 2.11 -4.86
N GLN A 164 9.29 3.31 -4.33
CA GLN A 164 10.19 3.84 -3.30
C GLN A 164 9.91 3.21 -1.93
N ASP A 165 8.65 2.96 -1.61
CA ASP A 165 8.27 2.47 -0.28
C ASP A 165 7.26 1.33 -0.28
N TYR A 166 7.12 0.74 0.91
CA TYR A 166 6.03 -0.16 1.21
C TYR A 166 5.45 0.08 2.60
N VAL A 167 4.21 -0.36 2.78
CA VAL A 167 3.57 -0.52 4.09
C VAL A 167 2.97 -1.91 4.14
N LYS A 168 3.46 -2.75 5.05
CA LYS A 168 2.95 -4.10 5.29
C LYS A 168 2.12 -4.16 6.56
N VAL A 169 0.98 -4.84 6.46
CA VAL A 169 0.13 -5.23 7.60
C VAL A 169 -0.21 -6.71 7.54
N ASP A 170 -0.34 -7.32 8.71
CA ASP A 170 -1.06 -8.59 8.88
C ASP A 170 -2.52 -8.33 9.30
N PHE A 171 -3.32 -9.38 9.45
CA PHE A 171 -4.73 -9.24 9.82
C PHE A 171 -4.95 -8.53 11.16
N ASN A 172 -4.15 -8.82 12.18
CA ASN A 172 -4.28 -8.18 13.49
C ASN A 172 -3.95 -6.69 13.41
N SER A 173 -2.85 -6.39 12.73
CA SER A 173 -2.38 -5.04 12.49
C SER A 173 -3.39 -4.20 11.71
N PHE A 174 -3.96 -4.77 10.65
CA PHE A 174 -5.01 -4.15 9.85
C PHE A 174 -6.22 -3.76 10.71
N MET A 175 -6.73 -4.68 11.54
CA MET A 175 -7.87 -4.38 12.42
C MET A 175 -7.56 -3.22 13.36
N LYS A 176 -6.39 -3.25 13.99
CA LYS A 176 -5.95 -2.17 14.90
C LYS A 176 -5.84 -0.83 14.19
N VAL A 177 -5.27 -0.77 12.99
CA VAL A 177 -5.15 0.48 12.23
C VAL A 177 -6.53 1.08 11.93
N ILE A 178 -7.48 0.25 11.49
CA ILE A 178 -8.87 0.68 11.24
C ILE A 178 -9.53 1.20 12.52
N ASP A 179 -9.35 0.51 13.65
CA ASP A 179 -9.90 0.96 14.94
C ASP A 179 -9.26 2.27 15.41
N GLN A 180 -7.96 2.48 15.20
CA GLN A 180 -7.26 3.72 15.58
C GLN A 180 -7.71 4.95 14.78
N VAL A 181 -8.19 4.77 13.54
CA VAL A 181 -8.81 5.87 12.75
C VAL A 181 -10.30 6.05 13.06
N GLY A 182 -10.88 5.20 13.91
CA GLY A 182 -12.29 5.24 14.29
C GLY A 182 -13.24 4.58 13.28
N GLY A 183 -12.75 3.57 12.55
CA GLY A 183 -13.53 2.83 11.55
C GLY A 183 -13.56 3.49 10.16
N VAL A 184 -14.08 2.74 9.18
CA VAL A 184 -14.23 3.14 7.78
C VAL A 184 -15.69 3.05 7.34
N GLU A 185 -16.16 4.05 6.60
CA GLU A 185 -17.53 4.05 6.06
C GLU A 185 -17.55 3.29 4.74
N ILE A 186 -18.43 2.29 4.62
CA ILE A 186 -18.56 1.43 3.44
C ILE A 186 -20.04 1.28 3.10
N GLU A 187 -20.37 1.44 1.83
CA GLU A 187 -21.71 1.11 1.32
C GLU A 187 -21.79 -0.40 1.06
N LEU A 188 -22.61 -1.10 1.84
CA LEU A 188 -22.80 -2.55 1.73
C LEU A 188 -23.98 -2.89 0.83
N THR A 189 -23.78 -3.78 -0.13
CA THR A 189 -24.89 -4.40 -0.87
C THR A 189 -25.70 -5.33 0.05
N LYS A 190 -26.93 -5.67 -0.37
CA LYS A 190 -27.76 -6.67 0.35
C LYS A 190 -27.05 -8.02 0.52
N ALA A 191 -26.31 -8.45 -0.49
CA ALA A 191 -25.58 -9.72 -0.48
C ALA A 191 -24.41 -9.68 0.52
N GLU A 192 -23.63 -8.60 0.54
CA GLU A 192 -22.50 -8.41 1.46
C GLU A 192 -22.98 -8.32 2.91
N ALA A 193 -24.00 -7.50 3.18
CA ALA A 193 -24.56 -7.37 4.52
C ALA A 193 -25.12 -8.71 5.04
N SER A 194 -25.81 -9.47 4.17
CA SER A 194 -26.30 -10.81 4.52
C SER A 194 -25.17 -11.78 4.83
N HIS A 195 -24.11 -11.76 4.02
CA HIS A 195 -22.92 -12.58 4.22
C HIS A 195 -22.22 -12.28 5.55
N LEU A 196 -22.06 -10.99 5.88
CA LEU A 196 -21.42 -10.55 7.13
C LEU A 196 -22.28 -10.88 8.35
N ARG A 197 -23.62 -10.74 8.27
CA ARG A 197 -24.53 -11.23 9.32
C ARG A 197 -24.42 -12.73 9.55
N GLY A 198 -24.23 -13.51 8.48
CA GLY A 198 -23.94 -14.94 8.59
C GLY A 198 -22.63 -15.28 9.33
N GLN A 199 -21.73 -14.30 9.49
CA GLN A 199 -20.50 -14.43 10.30
C GLN A 199 -20.65 -13.86 11.72
N GLY A 200 -21.85 -13.42 12.12
CA GLY A 200 -22.13 -12.84 13.43
C GLY A 200 -22.00 -11.32 13.51
N LEU A 201 -21.73 -10.63 12.39
CA LEU A 201 -21.59 -9.17 12.35
C LEU A 201 -22.96 -8.51 12.13
N SER A 202 -23.43 -7.68 13.06
CA SER A 202 -24.74 -7.01 12.99
C SER A 202 -24.76 -5.81 12.03
N LEU A 203 -24.56 -6.05 10.73
CA LEU A 203 -24.50 -5.02 9.68
C LEU A 203 -25.73 -5.06 8.75
N GLN A 204 -26.15 -3.90 8.23
CA GLN A 204 -27.25 -3.76 7.27
C GLN A 204 -26.73 -3.36 5.88
N ALA A 205 -27.62 -3.40 4.89
CA ALA A 205 -27.30 -2.88 3.55
C ALA A 205 -27.40 -1.35 3.56
N GLY A 206 -26.56 -0.69 2.77
CA GLY A 206 -26.38 0.77 2.79
C GLY A 206 -25.08 1.17 3.51
N ASN A 207 -24.98 2.44 3.87
CA ASN A 207 -23.77 2.98 4.49
C ASN A 207 -23.64 2.50 5.94
N GLU A 208 -22.56 1.77 6.22
CA GLU A 208 -22.23 1.26 7.54
C GLU A 208 -20.83 1.72 7.95
N LEU A 209 -20.64 1.96 9.25
CA LEU A 209 -19.32 2.23 9.83
C LEU A 209 -18.69 0.92 10.29
N LEU A 210 -17.69 0.44 9.55
CA LEU A 210 -17.02 -0.81 9.82
C LEU A 210 -15.80 -0.56 10.73
N ASN A 211 -15.79 -1.23 11.89
CA ASN A 211 -14.60 -1.36 12.72
C ASN A 211 -13.58 -2.34 12.09
N GLY A 212 -12.45 -2.57 12.73
CA GLY A 212 -11.38 -3.42 12.22
C GLY A 212 -11.84 -4.82 11.85
N GLU A 213 -12.58 -5.48 12.74
CA GLU A 213 -13.10 -6.84 12.51
C GLU A 213 -14.05 -6.88 11.30
N ALA A 214 -15.00 -5.95 11.24
CA ALA A 214 -15.96 -5.88 10.14
C ALA A 214 -15.30 -5.54 8.80
N ALA A 215 -14.35 -4.60 8.78
CA ALA A 215 -13.59 -4.22 7.59
C ALA A 215 -12.74 -5.40 7.08
N LEU A 216 -12.15 -6.16 8.00
CA LEU A 216 -11.37 -7.35 7.65
C LEU A 216 -12.28 -8.44 7.07
N ALA A 217 -13.44 -8.67 7.68
CA ALA A 217 -14.41 -9.64 7.17
C ALA A 217 -14.92 -9.25 5.77
N TYR A 218 -15.26 -7.96 5.57
CA TYR A 218 -15.69 -7.41 4.27
C TYR A 218 -14.63 -7.58 3.18
N SER A 219 -13.38 -7.20 3.45
CA SER A 219 -12.27 -7.30 2.49
C SER A 219 -11.90 -8.75 2.11
N ARG A 220 -12.38 -9.75 2.87
CA ARG A 220 -12.09 -11.17 2.68
C ARG A 220 -13.25 -11.95 2.05
N ILE A 221 -14.36 -11.29 1.72
CA ILE A 221 -15.50 -11.91 1.06
C ILE A 221 -15.06 -12.50 -0.30
N ARG A 222 -15.33 -13.80 -0.47
CA ARG A 222 -15.13 -14.56 -1.72
C ARG A 222 -16.31 -15.47 -2.07
N LYS A 223 -17.09 -15.89 -1.06
CA LYS A 223 -18.15 -16.90 -1.24
C LYS A 223 -19.34 -16.41 -2.06
N ILE A 224 -19.51 -15.10 -2.22
CA ILE A 224 -20.62 -14.52 -2.99
C ILE A 224 -20.22 -14.21 -4.44
N ASP A 225 -18.93 -14.27 -4.77
CA ASP A 225 -18.38 -13.90 -6.08
C ASP A 225 -16.98 -14.50 -6.35
N ASN A 226 -16.00 -13.67 -6.74
CA ASN A 226 -14.70 -14.07 -7.26
C ASN A 226 -13.56 -13.16 -6.74
N ASP A 227 -12.32 -13.46 -7.14
CA ASP A 227 -11.15 -12.74 -6.62
C ASP A 227 -11.09 -11.27 -7.02
N TRP A 228 -11.63 -10.94 -8.19
CA TRP A 228 -11.69 -9.58 -8.71
C TRP A 228 -12.54 -8.67 -7.83
N ASN A 229 -13.72 -9.15 -7.44
CA ASN A 229 -14.59 -8.43 -6.52
C ASN A 229 -13.95 -8.28 -5.14
N ARG A 230 -13.26 -9.32 -4.65
CA ARG A 230 -12.48 -9.21 -3.40
C ARG A 230 -11.41 -8.12 -3.48
N MET A 231 -10.65 -8.04 -4.58
CA MET A 231 -9.66 -6.97 -4.78
C MET A 231 -10.34 -5.60 -4.82
N GLY A 232 -11.53 -5.50 -5.41
CA GLY A 232 -12.35 -4.28 -5.40
C GLY A 232 -12.67 -3.84 -3.98
N ARG A 233 -13.22 -4.74 -3.16
CA ARG A 233 -13.52 -4.48 -1.73
C ARG A 233 -12.29 -4.04 -0.94
N GLN A 234 -11.14 -4.66 -1.18
CA GLN A 234 -9.89 -4.27 -0.54
C GLN A 234 -9.54 -2.81 -0.84
N ARG A 235 -9.65 -2.38 -2.11
CA ARG A 235 -9.43 -0.97 -2.45
C ARG A 235 -10.51 -0.04 -1.93
N THR A 236 -11.78 -0.45 -1.92
CA THR A 236 -12.86 0.33 -1.29
C THR A 236 -12.53 0.63 0.17
N VAL A 237 -11.99 -0.35 0.90
CA VAL A 237 -11.54 -0.14 2.29
C VAL A 237 -10.35 0.81 2.37
N ILE A 238 -9.33 0.66 1.51
CA ILE A 238 -8.17 1.56 1.50
C ILE A 238 -8.56 2.99 1.11
N GLU A 239 -9.41 3.16 0.11
CA GLU A 239 -9.94 4.46 -0.29
C GLU A 239 -10.71 5.12 0.86
N SER A 240 -11.61 4.37 1.52
CA SER A 240 -12.37 4.87 2.67
C SER A 240 -11.44 5.23 3.84
N LEU A 241 -10.40 4.43 4.10
CA LEU A 241 -9.36 4.72 5.08
C LEU A 241 -8.60 6.01 4.75
N ILE A 242 -8.14 6.18 3.51
CA ILE A 242 -7.45 7.40 3.05
C ILE A 242 -8.38 8.61 3.22
N LYS A 243 -9.63 8.52 2.74
CA LYS A 243 -10.64 9.59 2.88
C LYS A 243 -10.90 9.92 4.36
N LYS A 244 -10.99 8.91 5.23
CA LYS A 244 -11.17 9.11 6.68
C LYS A 244 -9.99 9.88 7.26
N MET A 245 -8.76 9.45 6.99
CA MET A 245 -7.54 10.10 7.45
C MET A 245 -7.42 11.53 6.95
N LEU A 246 -7.67 11.76 5.66
CA LEU A 246 -7.63 13.10 5.05
C LEU A 246 -8.67 14.04 5.67
N ASN A 247 -9.80 13.53 6.15
CA ASN A 247 -10.88 14.33 6.77
C ASN A 247 -10.77 14.47 8.30
N MET A 248 -9.76 13.87 8.95
CA MET A 248 -9.53 14.05 10.39
C MET A 248 -9.22 15.53 10.72
N SER A 249 -9.44 15.91 11.98
CA SER A 249 -8.96 17.20 12.49
C SER A 249 -7.43 17.24 12.49
N SER A 250 -6.85 18.44 12.37
CA SER A 250 -5.40 18.63 12.42
C SER A 250 -4.76 18.05 13.69
N THR A 251 -5.47 18.09 14.82
CA THR A 251 -4.98 17.51 16.08
C THR A 251 -5.00 15.99 16.09
N SER A 252 -5.99 15.37 15.47
CA SER A 252 -6.10 13.90 15.42
C SER A 252 -5.12 13.30 14.42
N ILE A 253 -4.96 13.93 13.24
CA ILE A 253 -4.00 13.45 12.23
C ILE A 253 -2.55 13.56 12.71
N LEU A 254 -2.20 14.62 13.47
CA LEU A 254 -0.87 14.76 14.07
C LEU A 254 -0.52 13.63 15.05
N LYS A 255 -1.52 13.09 15.76
CA LYS A 255 -1.36 11.99 16.72
C LYS A 255 -1.50 10.60 16.10
N LEU A 256 -1.95 10.53 14.85
CA LEU A 256 -2.26 9.25 14.21
C LEU A 256 -1.02 8.39 13.98
N PRO A 257 0.13 8.91 13.51
CA PRO A 257 1.34 8.10 13.32
C PRO A 257 1.75 7.31 14.57
N GLU A 258 1.72 7.94 15.74
CA GLU A 258 2.02 7.31 17.04
C GLU A 258 1.13 6.09 17.33
N LYS A 259 -0.11 6.11 16.84
CA LYS A 259 -1.08 5.03 17.05
C LYS A 259 -0.96 3.91 16.03
N ILE A 260 -0.64 4.23 14.78
CA ILE A 260 -0.67 3.25 13.68
C ILE A 260 0.70 2.63 13.42
N MET A 261 1.80 3.37 13.53
CA MET A 261 3.15 2.89 13.24
C MET A 261 3.56 1.64 14.05
N PRO A 262 3.16 1.47 15.33
CA PRO A 262 3.33 0.22 16.10
C PRO A 262 2.69 -1.03 15.49
N HIS A 263 1.86 -0.86 14.45
CA HIS A 263 1.14 -1.93 13.77
C HIS A 263 1.58 -2.07 12.32
N LEU A 264 2.56 -1.31 11.85
CA LEU A 264 3.04 -1.36 10.47
C LEU A 264 4.47 -1.90 10.41
N GLU A 265 4.79 -2.58 9.32
CA GLU A 265 6.17 -2.79 8.89
C GLU A 265 6.39 -1.99 7.61
N THR A 266 7.37 -1.11 7.57
CA THR A 266 7.55 -0.15 6.48
C THR A 266 9.01 0.32 6.42
N ASN A 267 9.45 0.74 5.23
CA ASN A 267 10.70 1.46 5.01
C ASN A 267 10.52 2.99 4.94
N ILE A 268 9.30 3.51 5.11
CA ILE A 268 9.04 4.95 5.13
C ILE A 268 9.71 5.54 6.39
N SER A 269 10.62 6.48 6.18
CA SER A 269 11.31 7.16 7.28
C SER A 269 10.35 8.02 8.09
N GLN A 270 10.74 8.31 9.34
CA GLN A 270 9.95 9.16 10.22
C GLN A 270 9.78 10.58 9.65
N SER A 271 10.80 11.11 8.96
CA SER A 271 10.74 12.38 8.24
C SER A 271 9.71 12.36 7.11
N GLU A 272 9.60 11.25 6.38
CA GLU A 272 8.62 11.12 5.30
C GLU A 272 7.20 10.99 5.84
N VAL A 273 6.99 10.23 6.92
CA VAL A 273 5.70 10.19 7.62
C VAL A 273 5.28 11.60 8.06
N GLN A 274 6.19 12.38 8.65
CA GLN A 274 5.91 13.77 9.02
C GLN A 274 5.59 14.63 7.80
N ASN A 275 6.32 14.47 6.70
CA ASN A 275 6.04 15.18 5.46
C ASN A 275 4.62 14.86 4.94
N TYR A 276 4.19 13.60 4.97
CA TYR A 276 2.83 13.24 4.59
C TYR A 276 1.77 13.89 5.50
N VAL A 277 2.00 13.91 6.82
CA VAL A 277 1.09 14.53 7.78
C VAL A 277 1.01 16.04 7.59
N LEU A 278 2.13 16.73 7.35
CA LEU A 278 2.16 18.17 7.09
C LEU A 278 1.45 18.54 5.78
N ASN A 279 1.49 17.65 4.78
CA ASN A 279 0.83 17.83 3.49
C ASN A 279 -0.62 17.29 3.46
N VAL A 280 -1.20 16.83 4.57
CA VAL A 280 -2.56 16.28 4.60
C VAL A 280 -3.61 17.24 4.04
N LEU A 281 -3.49 18.55 4.29
CA LEU A 281 -4.42 19.57 3.79
C LEU A 281 -4.31 19.77 2.27
N LYS A 282 -3.13 19.50 1.71
CA LYS A 282 -2.88 19.50 0.27
C LYS A 282 -3.52 18.26 -0.34
N TYR A 283 -3.23 17.07 0.20
CA TYR A 283 -3.78 15.79 -0.27
C TYR A 283 -5.30 15.66 -0.12
N ARG A 284 -5.92 16.36 0.83
CA ARG A 284 -7.40 16.40 0.97
C ARG A 284 -8.12 16.82 -0.32
N LYS A 285 -7.46 17.59 -1.19
CA LYS A 285 -8.03 18.07 -2.45
C LYS A 285 -7.82 17.11 -3.61
N TYR A 286 -7.04 16.05 -3.41
CA TYR A 286 -6.64 15.17 -4.49
C TYR A 286 -7.78 14.22 -4.84
N GLU A 287 -8.00 14.01 -6.13
CA GLU A 287 -8.93 12.98 -6.59
C GLU A 287 -8.30 11.60 -6.38
N ILE A 288 -9.13 10.60 -6.08
CA ILE A 288 -8.68 9.22 -5.90
C ILE A 288 -9.29 8.37 -7.00
N ASP A 289 -8.44 7.86 -7.88
CA ASP A 289 -8.82 6.97 -8.96
C ASP A 289 -8.27 5.56 -8.72
N GLN A 290 -8.83 4.56 -9.40
CA GLN A 290 -8.46 3.16 -9.15
C GLN A 290 -8.35 2.34 -10.42
N MET A 291 -7.40 1.40 -10.42
CA MET A 291 -7.20 0.42 -11.48
C MET A 291 -6.94 -0.97 -10.90
N PHE A 292 -7.18 -2.00 -11.72
CA PHE A 292 -6.72 -3.37 -11.47
C PHE A 292 -5.71 -3.78 -12.53
N LEU A 293 -4.71 -4.54 -12.12
CA LEU A 293 -3.84 -5.29 -13.02
C LEU A 293 -3.97 -6.78 -12.72
N PRO A 294 -4.14 -7.64 -13.74
CA PRO A 294 -4.21 -7.28 -15.15
C PRO A 294 -5.47 -6.49 -15.54
N ILE A 295 -5.37 -5.63 -16.58
CA ILE A 295 -6.47 -4.76 -17.04
C ILE A 295 -7.61 -5.50 -17.75
N GLU A 296 -7.35 -6.73 -18.19
CA GLU A 296 -8.29 -7.58 -18.90
C GLU A 296 -8.41 -8.94 -18.22
N THR A 297 -9.45 -9.70 -18.61
CA THR A 297 -9.60 -11.07 -18.14
C THR A 297 -8.74 -11.98 -18.99
N TYR A 298 -7.82 -12.70 -18.36
CA TYR A 298 -6.98 -13.71 -19.00
C TYR A 298 -7.47 -15.11 -18.63
N GLN A 299 -7.31 -16.06 -19.55
CA GLN A 299 -7.54 -17.46 -19.21
C GLN A 299 -6.44 -17.96 -18.26
N ALA A 300 -6.82 -18.77 -17.28
CA ALA A 300 -5.85 -19.35 -16.37
C ALA A 300 -4.91 -20.30 -17.14
N LEU A 301 -3.61 -20.04 -17.07
CA LEU A 301 -2.56 -20.91 -17.62
C LEU A 301 -2.65 -22.31 -17.00
N THR A 302 -2.78 -22.34 -15.67
CA THR A 302 -2.81 -23.56 -14.87
C THR A 302 -3.48 -23.28 -13.54
N LYS A 303 -3.61 -24.34 -12.73
CA LYS A 303 -3.97 -24.24 -11.32
C LYS A 303 -2.81 -24.78 -10.49
N THR A 304 -2.48 -24.07 -9.41
CA THR A 304 -1.56 -24.59 -8.39
C THR A 304 -2.13 -25.89 -7.78
N SER A 305 -1.31 -26.64 -7.05
CA SER A 305 -1.76 -27.85 -6.33
C SER A 305 -2.92 -27.60 -5.35
N ARG A 306 -3.14 -26.35 -4.94
CA ARG A 306 -4.25 -25.90 -4.09
C ARG A 306 -5.44 -25.34 -4.88
N GLY A 307 -5.46 -25.51 -6.20
CA GLY A 307 -6.54 -25.08 -7.08
C GLY A 307 -6.57 -23.58 -7.39
N GLN A 308 -5.56 -22.80 -6.99
CA GLN A 308 -5.49 -21.37 -7.35
C GLN A 308 -5.11 -21.21 -8.82
N GLU A 309 -5.92 -20.48 -9.57
CA GLU A 309 -5.65 -20.12 -10.97
C GLU A 309 -4.46 -19.17 -11.09
N VAL A 310 -3.61 -19.43 -12.07
CA VAL A 310 -2.40 -18.67 -12.39
C VAL A 310 -2.59 -18.03 -13.76
N TYR A 311 -2.28 -16.74 -13.89
CA TYR A 311 -2.56 -15.98 -15.11
C TYR A 311 -1.26 -15.49 -15.76
N LYS A 312 -1.06 -15.83 -17.04
CA LYS A 312 -0.12 -15.11 -17.91
C LYS A 312 -0.85 -13.92 -18.52
N ILE A 313 -0.15 -12.81 -18.67
CA ILE A 313 -0.72 -11.53 -19.07
C ILE A 313 0.12 -10.91 -20.17
N ASP A 314 -0.50 -10.05 -20.95
CA ASP A 314 0.20 -9.18 -21.89
C ASP A 314 0.98 -8.12 -21.11
N TRP A 315 2.27 -8.35 -20.91
CA TRP A 315 3.10 -7.50 -20.06
C TRP A 315 3.24 -6.09 -20.61
N VAL A 316 3.51 -5.94 -21.90
CA VAL A 316 3.64 -4.63 -22.55
C VAL A 316 2.39 -3.79 -22.31
N LYS A 317 1.22 -4.36 -22.60
CA LYS A 317 -0.06 -3.67 -22.43
C LYS A 317 -0.35 -3.28 -20.98
N ASN A 318 -0.04 -4.16 -20.03
CA ASN A 318 -0.30 -3.88 -18.61
C ASN A 318 0.70 -2.87 -18.01
N ILE A 319 1.96 -2.88 -18.46
CA ILE A 319 2.97 -1.88 -18.08
C ILE A 319 2.56 -0.50 -18.63
N GLU A 320 2.21 -0.42 -19.92
CA GLU A 320 1.79 0.84 -20.54
C GLU A 320 0.51 1.39 -19.91
N ALA A 321 -0.47 0.53 -19.60
CA ALA A 321 -1.68 0.95 -18.91
C ALA A 321 -1.42 1.43 -17.47
N LEU A 322 -0.51 0.78 -16.74
CA LEU A 322 -0.11 1.23 -15.41
C LEU A 322 0.51 2.63 -15.46
N ILE A 323 1.49 2.83 -16.35
CA ILE A 323 2.21 4.10 -16.47
C ILE A 323 1.25 5.21 -16.90
N ALA A 324 0.44 4.98 -17.94
CA ALA A 324 -0.54 5.96 -18.40
C ALA A 324 -1.55 6.33 -17.30
N PHE A 325 -1.95 5.36 -16.46
CA PHE A 325 -2.87 5.60 -15.36
C PHE A 325 -2.27 6.48 -14.27
N ILE A 326 -1.05 6.20 -13.82
CA ILE A 326 -0.41 6.96 -12.72
C ILE A 326 0.08 8.36 -13.15
N GLU A 327 0.29 8.59 -14.45
CA GLU A 327 0.63 9.89 -15.01
C GLU A 327 -0.58 10.82 -15.25
N SER A 328 -1.80 10.27 -15.25
CA SER A 328 -3.05 10.98 -15.57
C SER A 328 -3.59 11.90 -14.46
#